data_AF-A0A7I8WZQ1-F1
#
_entry.id   AF-A0A7I8WZQ1-F1
#
_cell.length_a   1.000
_cell.length_b   1.000
_cell.length_c   1.000
_cell.angle_alpha   90.00
_cell.angle_beta   90.00
_cell.angle_gamma   90.00
#
_symmetry.space_group_name_H-M   'P 1'
#
loop_
_entity.id
_entity.type
_entity.pdbx_description
1 polymer ?
#
loop_
_entity_poly.entity_id
_entity_poly.type
_entity_poly.pdbx_seq_one_letter_code
_entity_poly.pdbx_strand_id
1 'polypeptide(L)'
;MARHWGYPIETHIARTEDGWLLDLHRIPNGVNEKLSNKTKPVLILQHGIRFSSDNWILNLPHQSARCVFADAGFDVLMLNSRGNIYSRHERYRREDGEFWKFA
;
A
#
# COMPACT_ATOMS: atom_id res chain seq x y z
N MET A 1 -3.43 -1.76 11.60
CA MET A 1 -2.84 -0.48 12.06
C MET A 1 -3.61 0.75 11.58
N ALA A 2 -3.84 0.92 10.27
CA ALA A 2 -4.58 2.07 9.73
C ALA A 2 -5.92 2.38 10.41
N ARG A 3 -6.83 1.40 10.42
CA ARG A 3 -8.18 1.52 10.99
C ARG A 3 -8.16 1.76 12.51
N HIS A 4 -7.15 1.24 13.21
CA HIS A 4 -6.99 1.47 14.65
C HIS A 4 -6.85 2.95 14.97
N TRP A 5 -6.21 3.72 14.09
CA TRP A 5 -6.07 5.17 14.19
C TRP A 5 -7.19 5.95 13.49
N GLY A 6 -8.28 5.30 13.08
CA GLY A 6 -9.44 5.94 12.44
C GLY A 6 -9.29 6.27 10.95
N TYR A 7 -8.14 6.00 10.33
CA TYR A 7 -7.96 6.28 8.89
C TYR A 7 -8.71 5.25 8.04
N PRO A 8 -9.46 5.69 7.01
CA PRO A 8 -10.01 4.78 6.02
C PRO A 8 -8.86 4.07 5.29
N ILE A 9 -9.06 2.79 4.99
CA ILE A 9 -8.11 2.01 4.21
C ILE A 9 -8.85 1.06 3.29
N GLU A 10 -8.44 1.09 2.03
CA GLU A 10 -8.90 0.20 0.98
C GLU A 10 -7.74 -0.72 0.56
N THR A 11 -8.10 -1.90 0.10
CA THR A 11 -7.18 -2.83 -0.55
C THR A 11 -7.66 -3.08 -1.96
N HIS A 12 -6.80 -2.84 -2.94
CA HIS A 12 -7.03 -3.09 -4.36
C HIS A 12 -6.08 -4.19 -4.82
N ILE A 13 -6.46 -5.02 -5.79
CA ILE A 13 -5.56 -6.05 -6.32
C ILE A 13 -5.13 -5.64 -7.71
N ALA A 14 -3.82 -5.44 -7.90
CA ALA A 14 -3.22 -5.28 -9.22
C ALA A 14 -2.74 -6.64 -9.72
N ARG A 15 -3.16 -7.00 -10.94
CA ARG A 15 -2.73 -8.20 -11.64
C ARG A 15 -1.65 -7.84 -12.66
N THR A 16 -0.49 -8.48 -12.59
CA THR A 16 0.55 -8.35 -13.62
C THR A 16 0.32 -9.34 -14.76
N GLU A 17 0.92 -9.07 -15.93
CA GLU A 17 0.79 -9.92 -17.12
C GLU A 17 1.27 -11.36 -16.87
N ASP A 18 2.30 -11.53 -16.05
CA ASP A 18 2.90 -12.81 -15.68
C ASP A 18 2.19 -13.51 -14.52
N GLY A 19 1.05 -13.00 -14.03
CA GLY A 19 0.18 -13.72 -13.09
C GLY A 19 0.43 -13.41 -11.60
N TRP A 20 1.13 -12.32 -11.28
CA TRP A 20 1.21 -11.83 -9.90
C TRP A 20 -0.05 -11.06 -9.51
N LEU A 21 -0.52 -11.30 -8.29
CA LEU A 21 -1.56 -10.54 -7.63
C LEU A 21 -0.91 -9.75 -6.49
N LEU A 22 -0.92 -8.42 -6.62
CA LEU A 22 -0.30 -7.47 -5.70
C LEU A 22 -1.41 -6.72 -4.97
N ASP A 23 -1.49 -6.89 -3.65
CA ASP A 23 -2.41 -6.08 -2.86
C ASP A 23 -1.84 -4.66 -2.76
N LEU A 24 -2.58 -3.65 -3.21
CA LEU A 24 -2.24 -2.23 -3.09
C LEU A 24 -3.10 -1.63 -1.99
N HIS A 25 -2.47 -0.91 -1.07
CA HIS A 25 -3.17 -0.30 0.06
C HIS A 25 -3.40 1.18 -0.21
N ARG A 26 -4.61 1.70 0.04
CA ARG A 26 -4.96 3.11 -0.23
C ARG A 26 -5.57 3.77 1.00
N ILE A 27 -5.12 4.99 1.34
CA ILE A 27 -5.90 5.93 2.14
C ILE A 27 -6.47 7.01 1.20
N PRO A 28 -7.80 7.04 1.01
CA PRO A 28 -8.41 8.10 0.22
C PRO A 28 -8.50 9.46 0.96
N ASN A 29 -8.60 9.46 2.30
CA ASN A 29 -8.82 10.67 3.10
C ASN A 29 -8.10 10.63 4.45
N GLY A 30 -7.61 11.79 4.89
CA GLY A 30 -7.07 11.97 6.24
C GLY A 30 -8.18 12.06 7.29
N VAL A 31 -7.84 11.80 8.56
CA VAL A 31 -8.79 11.98 9.68
C VAL A 31 -8.80 13.42 10.19
N ASN A 32 -7.68 14.13 10.03
CA ASN A 32 -7.52 15.54 10.40
C ASN A 32 -7.46 16.46 9.17
N GLU A 33 -7.92 15.95 8.03
CA GLU A 33 -7.89 16.67 6.77
C GLU A 33 -8.76 17.93 6.85
N LYS A 34 -8.12 19.11 6.72
CA LYS A 34 -8.81 20.40 6.83
C LYS A 34 -9.56 20.81 5.56
N LEU A 35 -9.19 20.24 4.41
CA LEU A 35 -9.70 20.60 3.09
C LEU A 35 -10.20 19.33 2.40
N SER A 36 -11.51 19.08 2.46
CA SER A 36 -12.14 17.99 1.71
C SER A 36 -12.28 18.38 0.23
N ASN A 37 -11.17 18.39 -0.50
CA ASN A 37 -11.20 18.57 -1.95
C ASN A 37 -11.81 17.32 -2.61
N LYS A 38 -12.77 17.52 -3.52
CA LYS A 38 -13.37 16.41 -4.30
C LYS A 38 -12.34 15.69 -5.18
N THR A 39 -11.30 16.41 -5.59
CA THR A 39 -10.19 15.88 -6.40
C THR A 39 -8.89 16.11 -5.66
N LYS A 40 -8.21 15.03 -5.29
CA LYS A 40 -6.94 15.08 -4.56
C LYS A 40 -5.78 14.63 -5.45
N PRO A 41 -4.59 15.22 -5.28
CA PRO A 41 -3.40 14.66 -5.90
C PRO A 41 -3.12 13.26 -5.31
N VAL A 42 -2.83 12.30 -6.20
CA VAL A 42 -2.44 10.95 -5.79
C VAL A 42 -0.95 10.95 -5.44
N LEU A 43 -0.61 10.45 -4.25
CA LEU A 43 0.76 10.21 -3.82
C LEU A 43 1.03 8.71 -3.79
N ILE A 44 2.06 8.27 -4.53
CA ILE A 44 2.46 6.86 -4.60
C ILE A 44 3.66 6.63 -3.68
N LEU A 45 3.54 5.67 -2.77
CA LEU A 45 4.61 5.26 -1.86
C LEU A 45 5.07 3.83 -2.21
N GLN A 46 6.30 3.72 -2.68
CA GLN A 46 6.95 2.44 -2.99
C GLN A 46 7.99 2.11 -1.92
N HIS A 47 7.88 0.94 -1.31
CA HIS A 47 8.82 0.48 -0.29
C HIS A 47 10.18 0.07 -0.90
N GLY A 48 11.21 -0.03 -0.05
CA GLY A 48 12.55 -0.50 -0.42
C GLY A 48 12.73 -2.02 -0.40
N ILE A 49 13.98 -2.46 -0.55
CA ILE A 49 14.37 -3.88 -0.58
C ILE A 49 14.00 -4.59 0.74
N ARG A 50 13.38 -5.77 0.64
CA ARG A 50 12.91 -6.61 1.77
C ARG A 50 11.86 -5.96 2.69
N PHE A 51 11.08 -5.03 2.16
CA PHE A 51 9.99 -4.38 2.88
C PHE A 51 8.63 -4.60 2.20
N SER A 52 7.61 -4.03 2.81
CA SER A 52 6.22 -3.97 2.34
C SER A 52 5.66 -2.57 2.51
N SER A 53 4.44 -2.35 2.04
CA SER A 53 3.66 -1.13 2.32
C SER A 53 3.47 -0.83 3.82
N ASP A 54 3.74 -1.77 4.73
CA ASP A 54 3.63 -1.54 6.17
C ASP A 54 4.61 -0.49 6.67
N ASN A 55 5.75 -0.32 6.00
CA ASN A 55 6.76 0.68 6.36
C ASN A 55 6.16 2.08 6.56
N TRP A 56 5.06 2.37 5.88
CA TRP A 56 4.41 3.67 5.92
C TRP A 56 3.37 3.81 7.05
N ILE A 57 3.15 2.77 7.88
CA ILE A 57 2.06 2.71 8.87
C ILE A 57 2.46 2.22 10.27
N LEU A 58 3.73 1.88 10.48
CA LEU A 58 4.18 1.23 11.73
C LEU A 58 4.28 2.20 12.93
N ASN A 59 4.44 3.50 12.69
CA ASN A 59 4.61 4.49 13.76
C ASN A 59 3.28 5.13 14.18
N LEU A 60 3.35 6.12 15.06
CA LEU A 60 2.21 6.99 15.36
C LEU A 60 1.74 7.73 14.11
N PRO A 61 0.47 8.18 14.02
CA PRO A 61 -0.05 8.86 12.84
C PRO A 61 0.79 10.05 12.38
N HIS A 62 1.21 10.92 13.30
CA HIS A 62 2.04 12.10 12.97
C HIS A 62 3.49 11.77 12.59
N GLN A 63 3.91 10.50 12.65
CA GLN A 63 5.24 10.02 12.29
C GLN A 63 5.20 9.04 11.11
N SER A 64 4.01 8.72 10.61
CA SER A 64 3.80 7.76 9.53
C SER A 64 3.48 8.53 8.26
N ALA A 65 4.34 8.42 7.25
CA ALA A 65 4.22 9.16 5.98
C ALA A 65 2.80 9.07 5.39
N ARG A 66 2.20 7.87 5.41
CA ARG A 66 0.84 7.63 4.92
C ARG A 66 -0.19 8.55 5.58
N CYS A 67 -0.14 8.68 6.89
CA CYS A 67 -1.09 9.50 7.67
C CYS A 67 -0.81 10.99 7.49
N VAL A 68 0.47 11.40 7.55
CA VAL A 68 0.88 12.80 7.39
C VAL A 68 0.44 13.35 6.04
N PHE A 69 0.63 12.59 4.95
CA PHE A 69 0.19 13.03 3.63
C PHE A 69 -1.32 12.96 3.44
N ALA A 70 -2.00 11.95 4.00
CA ALA A 70 -3.46 11.92 3.95
C ALA A 70 -4.10 13.12 4.67
N ASP A 71 -3.60 13.48 5.85
CA ASP A 71 -4.07 14.67 6.60
C ASP A 71 -3.71 15.99 5.90
N ALA A 72 -2.68 15.97 5.05
CA ALA A 72 -2.32 17.09 4.16
C ALA A 72 -3.17 17.17 2.88
N GLY A 73 -4.15 16.28 2.68
CA GLY A 73 -5.10 16.32 1.56
C GLY A 73 -4.67 15.52 0.32
N PHE A 74 -3.74 14.56 0.47
CA PHE A 74 -3.38 13.62 -0.61
C PHE A 74 -4.24 12.35 -0.57
N ASP A 75 -4.49 11.78 -1.75
CA ASP A 75 -4.94 10.39 -1.89
C ASP A 75 -3.70 9.48 -1.92
N VAL A 76 -3.48 8.72 -0.85
CA VAL A 76 -2.22 8.01 -0.65
C VAL A 76 -2.36 6.55 -1.07
N LEU A 77 -1.63 6.16 -2.12
CA LEU A 77 -1.54 4.79 -2.61
C LEU A 77 -0.18 4.19 -2.23
N MET A 78 -0.18 3.06 -1.53
CA MET A 78 1.01 2.32 -1.14
C MET A 78 1.09 1.04 -1.95
N LEU A 79 2.18 0.89 -2.70
CA LEU A 79 2.38 -0.24 -3.58
C LEU A 79 3.15 -1.36 -2.86
N ASN A 80 2.97 -2.58 -3.37
CA ASN A 80 3.71 -3.75 -2.94
C ASN A 80 4.38 -4.40 -4.16
N SER A 81 5.63 -4.83 -3.98
CA SER A 81 6.37 -5.57 -5.00
C SER A 81 6.12 -7.07 -4.90
N ARG A 82 6.25 -7.77 -6.04
CA ARG A 82 6.27 -9.24 -6.12
C ARG A 82 7.23 -9.85 -5.08
N GLY A 83 6.80 -10.95 -4.46
CA GLY A 83 7.54 -11.70 -3.45
C GLY A 83 7.33 -11.26 -2.00
N ASN A 84 6.93 -10.00 -1.72
CA ASN A 84 6.67 -9.55 -0.34
C ASN A 84 5.39 -10.18 0.24
N ILE A 85 5.12 -10.01 1.54
CA ILE A 85 3.99 -10.65 2.24
C ILE A 85 2.59 -10.33 1.68
N TYR A 86 2.44 -9.24 0.93
CA TYR A 86 1.19 -8.78 0.28
C TYR A 86 1.12 -9.10 -1.20
N SER A 87 1.87 -10.12 -1.61
CA SER A 87 1.85 -10.63 -2.97
C SER A 87 1.64 -12.13 -2.99
N ARG A 88 0.97 -12.59 -4.04
CA ARG A 88 0.76 -14.01 -4.35
C ARG A 88 0.79 -14.21 -5.86
N HIS A 89 0.98 -15.44 -6.30
CA HIS A 89 0.96 -15.81 -7.71
C HIS A 89 -0.27 -16.67 -7.97
N GLU A 90 -0.88 -16.54 -9.15
CA GLU A 90 -2.08 -17.32 -9.51
C GLU A 90 -1.80 -18.82 -9.62
N ARG A 91 -0.58 -19.17 -10.04
CA ARG A 91 -0.18 -20.56 -10.34
C ARG A 91 0.74 -21.19 -9.30
N TYR A 92 1.63 -20.41 -8.69
CA TYR A 92 2.76 -20.92 -7.91
C TYR A 92 2.60 -20.52 -6.44
N ARG A 93 3.04 -21.38 -5.53
CA ARG A 93 3.09 -21.10 -4.10
C ARG A 93 4.48 -20.65 -3.69
N ARG A 94 4.61 -20.06 -2.50
CA ARG A 94 5.90 -19.53 -2.01
C ARG A 94 6.97 -20.61 -1.86
N GLU A 95 6.56 -21.87 -1.71
CA GLU A 95 7.45 -23.02 -1.59
C GLU A 95 7.98 -23.49 -2.95
N ASP A 96 7.33 -23.10 -4.06
CA ASP A 96 7.74 -23.45 -5.40
C ASP A 96 8.91 -22.58 -5.85
N GLY A 97 9.95 -23.20 -6.42
CA GLY A 97 11.09 -22.44 -6.97
C GLY A 97 10.68 -21.45 -8.08
N GLU A 98 9.66 -21.79 -8.86
CA GLU A 98 9.10 -20.93 -9.93
C GLU A 98 8.50 -19.64 -9.38
N PHE A 99 7.98 -19.63 -8.15
CA PHE A 99 7.44 -18.42 -7.53
C PHE A 99 8.50 -17.33 -7.37
N TRP A 100 9.77 -17.71 -7.23
CA TRP A 100 10.89 -16.77 -7.05
C TRP A 100 11.63 -16.45 -8.34
N LYS A 101 11.19 -17.02 -9.47
CA LYS A 101 11.69 -16.68 -10.80
C LYS A 101 10.84 -15.56 -11.37
N PHE A 102 11.35 -14.34 -11.23
CA PHE A 102 10.66 -13.14 -11.66
C PHE A 102 10.84 -12.79 -13.14
N ALA A 103 11.54 -13.64 -13.90
CA ALA A 103 11.88 -13.50 -15.32
C ALA A 103 11.67 -14.84 -16.03
#